data_AF-A0A1J3GBB9-F1
#
_entry.id   AF-A0A1J3GBB9-F1
#
_cell.length_a   1.000
_cell.length_b   1.000
_cell.length_c   1.000
_cell.angle_alpha   90.00
_cell.angle_beta   90.00
_cell.angle_gamma   90.00
#
_symmetry.space_group_name_H-M   'P 1'
#
loop_
_entity.id
_entity.type
_entity.pdbx_description
1 polymer ?
#
loop_
_entity_poly.entity_id
_entity_poly.type
_entity_poly.pdbx_seq_one_letter_code
_entity_poly.pdbx_strand_id
1 'polypeptide(L)'
;QERDRVMEQETILRELEAVLSIHKLARQGNHLDALREVTKLPFLHLDPRLSDTTPDEFQRASSYFQTCVPDLLKVVLTCLDNVHDTDGSIRAMRSKIAGFLANNTHQNWPRDLYEKVARSF
;
A
#
# COMPACT_ATOMS: atom_id res chain seq x y z
N GLN A 1 20.21 23.48 3.01
CA GLN A 1 18.93 24.04 2.53
C GLN A 1 18.57 23.57 1.13
N GLU A 2 19.35 23.89 0.07
CA GLU A 2 19.01 23.42 -1.29
C GLU A 2 19.19 21.91 -1.46
N ARG A 3 20.32 21.35 -0.99
CA ARG A 3 20.56 19.89 -0.99
C ARG A 3 19.46 19.11 -0.29
N ASP A 4 18.97 19.60 0.85
CA ASP A 4 17.96 18.90 1.66
C ASP A 4 16.60 18.89 0.95
N ARG A 5 16.24 20.00 0.27
CA ARG A 5 15.04 20.08 -0.57
C ARG A 5 15.12 19.14 -1.78
N VAL A 6 16.29 19.04 -2.42
CA VAL A 6 16.51 18.12 -3.55
C VAL A 6 16.34 16.67 -3.09
N MET A 7 16.95 16.29 -1.96
CA MET A 7 16.80 14.93 -1.41
C MET A 7 15.35 14.59 -1.06
N GLU A 8 14.60 15.54 -0.52
CA GLU A 8 13.17 15.36 -0.23
C GLU A 8 12.38 15.12 -1.53
N GLN A 9 12.60 15.93 -2.56
CA GLN A 9 11.95 15.77 -3.86
C GLN A 9 12.29 14.44 -4.53
N GLU A 10 13.55 14.01 -4.48
CA GLU A 10 13.98 12.71 -5.01
C GLU A 10 13.29 11.55 -4.27
N THR A 11 13.13 11.68 -2.95
CA THR A 11 12.42 10.69 -2.13
C THR A 11 10.95 10.60 -2.54
N ILE A 12 10.26 11.74 -2.68
CA ILE A 12 8.86 11.81 -3.12
C ILE A 12 8.71 11.21 -4.53
N LEU A 13 9.62 11.55 -5.45
CA LEU A 13 9.56 11.05 -6.81
C LEU A 13 9.70 9.51 -6.82
N ARG A 14 10.64 8.97 -6.06
CA ARG A 14 10.84 7.52 -5.92
C ARG A 14 9.62 6.81 -5.33
N GLU A 15 8.96 7.42 -4.34
CA GLU A 15 7.70 6.92 -3.79
C GLU A 15 6.61 6.83 -4.87
N LEU A 16 6.41 7.91 -5.63
CA LEU A 16 5.39 7.98 -6.68
C LEU A 16 5.70 7.04 -7.86
N GLU A 17 6.97 6.88 -8.22
CA GLU A 17 7.42 5.92 -9.24
C GLU A 17 7.11 4.47 -8.81
N ALA A 18 7.32 4.13 -7.54
CA ALA A 18 6.97 2.82 -7.01
C ALA A 18 5.45 2.58 -7.08
N VAL A 19 4.63 3.57 -6.71
CA VAL A 19 3.17 3.52 -6.87
C VAL A 19 2.79 3.26 -8.32
N LEU A 20 3.32 4.04 -9.27
CA LEU A 20 3.05 3.88 -10.70
C LEU A 20 3.45 2.50 -11.23
N SER A 21 4.59 1.98 -10.79
CA SER A 21 5.06 0.64 -11.15
C SER A 21 4.06 -0.45 -10.74
N ILE A 22 3.53 -0.37 -9.51
CA ILE A 22 2.51 -1.30 -9.00
C ILE A 22 1.24 -1.23 -9.85
N HIS A 23 0.75 -0.03 -10.15
CA HIS A 23 -0.42 0.16 -11.01
C HIS A 23 -0.20 -0.44 -12.41
N LYS A 24 0.99 -0.27 -12.97
CA LYS A 24 1.35 -0.81 -14.29
C LYS A 24 1.34 -2.35 -14.29
N LEU A 25 2.01 -2.97 -13.31
CA LEU A 25 2.04 -4.43 -13.17
C LEU A 25 0.63 -5.01 -13.01
N ALA A 26 -0.17 -4.41 -12.13
CA ALA A 26 -1.55 -4.84 -11.90
C ALA A 26 -2.41 -4.76 -13.17
N ARG A 27 -2.30 -3.66 -13.93
CA ARG A 27 -3.04 -3.48 -15.20
C ARG A 27 -2.64 -4.49 -16.26
N GLN A 28 -1.40 -4.97 -16.24
CA GLN A 28 -0.89 -6.00 -17.14
C GLN A 28 -1.29 -7.43 -16.71
N GLY A 29 -2.05 -7.58 -15.62
CA GLY A 29 -2.40 -8.89 -15.05
C GLY A 29 -1.26 -9.52 -14.25
N ASN A 30 -0.14 -8.83 -14.06
CA ASN A 30 0.99 -9.32 -13.27
C ASN A 30 0.77 -9.04 -11.78
N HIS A 31 -0.24 -9.68 -11.22
CA HIS A 31 -0.72 -9.44 -9.86
C HIS A 31 0.32 -9.81 -8.80
N LEU A 32 1.02 -10.93 -8.98
CA LEU A 32 2.03 -11.38 -8.00
C LEU A 32 3.20 -10.41 -7.90
N ASP A 33 3.73 -9.93 -9.04
CA ASP A 33 4.82 -8.95 -9.01
C ASP A 33 4.35 -7.59 -8.49
N ALA A 34 3.11 -7.19 -8.78
CA ALA A 34 2.53 -5.99 -8.18
C ALA A 34 2.53 -6.10 -6.64
N LEU A 35 2.13 -7.24 -6.07
CA LEU A 35 2.15 -7.47 -4.62
C LEU A 35 3.57 -7.46 -4.05
N ARG A 36 4.56 -8.01 -4.77
CA ARG A 36 5.98 -7.97 -4.36
C ARG A 36 6.55 -6.54 -4.34
N GLU A 37 6.11 -5.67 -5.23
CA GLU A 37 6.51 -4.26 -5.19
C GLU A 37 5.84 -3.53 -4.01
N VAL A 38 4.61 -3.86 -3.68
CA VAL A 38 3.89 -3.28 -2.53
C VAL A 38 4.62 -3.56 -1.22
N THR A 39 5.17 -4.76 -1.03
CA THR A 39 5.93 -5.10 0.20
C THR A 39 7.18 -4.26 0.39
N LYS A 40 7.67 -3.59 -0.65
CA LYS A 40 8.85 -2.72 -0.59
C LYS A 40 8.51 -1.29 -0.16
N LEU A 41 7.23 -0.93 -0.08
CA LEU A 41 6.80 0.41 0.32
C LEU A 41 6.92 0.56 1.85
N PRO A 42 7.85 1.39 2.33
CA PRO A 42 8.19 1.44 3.75
C PRO A 42 7.14 2.15 4.62
N PHE A 43 6.11 2.78 4.05
CA PHE A 43 5.10 3.50 4.84
C PHE A 43 3.79 2.73 5.02
N LEU A 44 3.60 1.64 4.25
CA LEU A 44 2.38 0.84 4.31
C LEU A 44 2.55 -0.44 5.13
N HIS A 45 3.79 -0.94 5.27
CA HIS A 45 4.12 -2.13 6.06
C HIS A 45 3.27 -3.37 5.75
N LEU A 46 2.93 -3.55 4.48
CA LEU A 46 2.07 -4.64 4.03
C LEU A 46 2.82 -5.96 3.83
N ASP A 47 4.14 -6.02 4.01
CA ASP A 47 4.89 -7.28 3.95
C ASP A 47 4.37 -8.26 5.02
N PRO A 48 3.76 -9.40 4.65
CA PRO A 48 3.20 -10.37 5.58
C PRO A 48 4.22 -10.96 6.56
N ARG A 49 5.51 -10.88 6.23
CA ARG A 49 6.60 -11.48 7.01
C ARG A 49 7.12 -10.55 8.12
N LEU A 50 6.75 -9.28 8.09
CA LEU A 50 7.16 -8.29 9.08
C LEU A 50 6.08 -8.14 10.15
N SER A 51 6.47 -7.79 11.38
CA SER A 51 5.52 -7.42 12.42
C SER A 51 4.74 -6.16 12.04
N ASP A 52 3.59 -5.96 12.66
CA ASP A 52 2.85 -4.70 12.53
C ASP A 52 3.67 -3.54 13.09
N THR A 53 3.54 -2.37 12.48
CA THR A 53 4.33 -1.19 12.85
C THR A 53 3.50 -0.13 13.58
N THR A 54 4.17 0.95 13.97
CA THR A 54 3.56 2.04 14.72
C THR A 54 2.71 2.92 13.80
N PRO A 55 1.56 3.43 14.29
CA PRO A 55 0.63 4.25 13.49
C PRO A 55 1.26 5.50 12.83
N ASP A 56 2.39 5.98 13.34
CA ASP A 56 2.98 7.25 12.97
C ASP A 56 3.78 7.23 11.66
N GLU A 57 4.13 6.06 11.12
CA GLU A 57 5.00 5.99 9.93
C GLU A 57 4.28 6.45 8.66
N PHE A 58 2.99 6.16 8.53
CA PHE A 58 2.20 6.66 7.42
C PHE A 58 2.10 8.20 7.41
N GLN A 59 2.01 8.80 8.60
CA GLN A 59 1.94 10.26 8.74
C GLN A 59 3.24 10.97 8.32
N ARG A 60 4.38 10.26 8.35
CA ARG A 60 5.68 10.77 7.88
C ARG A 60 5.82 10.70 6.36
N ALA A 61 4.97 9.94 5.67
CA ALA A 61 4.99 9.89 4.22
C ALA A 61 4.59 11.24 3.62
N SER A 62 5.05 11.53 2.42
CA SER A 62 4.69 12.76 1.72
C SER A 62 3.17 12.85 1.48
N SER A 63 2.61 14.06 1.51
CA SER A 63 1.17 14.26 1.22
C SER A 63 0.77 13.77 -0.16
N TYR A 64 1.70 13.82 -1.13
CA TYR A 64 1.53 13.26 -2.46
C TYR A 64 1.34 11.74 -2.40
N PHE A 65 2.21 11.02 -1.67
CA PHE A 65 2.05 9.58 -1.47
C PHE A 65 0.75 9.24 -0.75
N GLN A 66 0.44 9.95 0.35
CA GLN A 66 -0.78 9.73 1.14
C GLN A 66 -2.05 9.84 0.28
N THR A 67 -2.08 10.77 -0.67
CA THR A 67 -3.21 10.96 -1.60
C THR A 67 -3.40 9.76 -2.54
N CYS A 68 -2.31 9.06 -2.90
CA CYS A 68 -2.37 7.89 -3.78
C CYS A 68 -2.76 6.59 -3.05
N VAL A 69 -2.59 6.52 -1.72
CA VAL A 69 -2.79 5.29 -0.94
C VAL A 69 -4.18 4.67 -1.10
N PRO A 70 -5.31 5.41 -1.08
CA PRO A 70 -6.61 4.78 -1.23
C PRO A 70 -6.75 3.98 -2.54
N ASP A 71 -6.34 4.56 -3.66
CA ASP A 71 -6.43 3.91 -4.97
C ASP A 71 -5.39 2.80 -5.12
N LEU A 72 -4.19 2.98 -4.57
CA LEU A 72 -3.19 1.93 -4.48
C LEU A 72 -3.75 0.71 -3.73
N LEU A 73 -4.33 0.90 -2.54
CA LEU A 73 -4.90 -0.20 -1.76
C LEU A 73 -6.04 -0.92 -2.51
N LYS A 74 -6.87 -0.20 -3.26
CA LYS A 74 -7.89 -0.83 -4.12
C LYS A 74 -7.27 -1.73 -5.19
N VAL A 75 -6.15 -1.31 -5.77
CA VAL A 75 -5.39 -2.12 -6.74
C VAL A 75 -4.76 -3.33 -6.06
N VAL A 76 -4.14 -3.15 -4.89
CA VAL A 76 -3.58 -4.25 -4.11
C VAL A 76 -4.65 -5.29 -3.78
N LEU A 77 -5.81 -4.88 -3.28
CA LEU A 77 -6.94 -5.78 -3.02
C LEU A 77 -7.38 -6.53 -4.28
N THR A 78 -7.44 -5.86 -5.42
CA THR A 78 -7.73 -6.53 -6.71
C THR A 78 -6.66 -7.57 -7.06
N CYS A 79 -5.38 -7.26 -6.86
CA CYS A 79 -4.31 -8.23 -7.09
C CYS A 79 -4.43 -9.43 -6.15
N LEU A 80 -4.75 -9.20 -4.87
CA LEU A 80 -4.98 -10.28 -3.90
C LEU A 80 -6.17 -11.17 -4.28
N ASP A 81 -7.20 -10.63 -4.96
CA ASP A 81 -8.34 -11.41 -5.44
C ASP A 81 -7.96 -12.33 -6.62
N ASN A 82 -6.86 -12.03 -7.33
CA ASN A 82 -6.41 -12.76 -8.51
C ASN A 82 -5.20 -13.67 -8.25
N VAL A 83 -4.73 -13.77 -7.00
CA VAL A 83 -3.61 -14.63 -6.61
C VAL A 83 -4.12 -15.71 -5.65
N HIS A 84 -3.74 -16.96 -5.91
CA HIS A 84 -4.10 -18.07 -5.04
C HIS A 84 -3.25 -18.06 -3.75
N ASP A 85 -3.91 -18.26 -2.61
CA ASP A 85 -3.26 -18.29 -1.31
C ASP A 85 -2.73 -19.70 -1.02
N THR A 86 -1.42 -19.91 -1.16
CA THR A 86 -0.78 -21.22 -0.94
C THR A 86 -0.20 -21.38 0.46
N ASP A 87 0.25 -20.28 1.07
CA ASP A 87 1.06 -20.28 2.29
C ASP A 87 0.50 -19.35 3.39
N GLY A 88 -0.66 -18.73 3.15
CA GLY A 88 -1.30 -17.79 4.07
C GLY A 88 -0.79 -16.35 3.91
N SER A 89 0.17 -16.08 3.03
CA SER A 89 0.71 -14.73 2.81
C SER A 89 -0.33 -13.75 2.28
N ILE A 90 -1.25 -14.22 1.43
CA ILE A 90 -2.34 -13.40 0.87
C ILE A 90 -3.32 -13.00 1.98
N ARG A 91 -3.70 -13.95 2.84
CA ARG A 91 -4.56 -13.68 4.00
C ARG A 91 -3.90 -12.72 4.98
N ALA A 92 -2.62 -12.93 5.29
CA ALA A 92 -1.87 -12.06 6.19
C ALA A 92 -1.75 -10.63 5.62
N MET A 93 -1.53 -10.46 4.31
CA MET A 93 -1.53 -9.14 3.67
C MET A 93 -2.91 -8.45 3.78
N ARG A 94 -4.02 -9.18 3.58
CA ARG A 94 -5.38 -8.63 3.78
C ARG A 94 -5.59 -8.15 5.22
N SER A 95 -5.18 -8.94 6.21
CA SER A 95 -5.24 -8.55 7.62
C SER A 95 -4.44 -7.28 7.90
N LYS A 96 -3.24 -7.15 7.31
CA LYS A 96 -2.42 -5.93 7.41
C LYS A 96 -3.09 -4.71 6.79
N ILE A 97 -3.76 -4.84 5.64
CA ILE A 97 -4.53 -3.75 5.03
C ILE A 97 -5.67 -3.33 5.97
N ALA A 98 -6.40 -4.28 6.55
CA ALA A 98 -7.46 -3.98 7.50
C ALA A 98 -6.93 -3.27 8.76
N GLY A 99 -5.83 -3.76 9.32
CA GLY A 99 -5.14 -3.14 10.46
C GLY A 99 -4.63 -1.73 10.13
N PHE A 100 -4.03 -1.54 8.95
CA PHE A 100 -3.58 -0.24 8.47
C PHE A 100 -4.72 0.79 8.42
N LEU A 101 -5.88 0.41 7.85
CA LEU A 101 -7.05 1.30 7.80
C LEU A 101 -7.62 1.58 9.19
N ALA A 102 -7.66 0.58 10.08
CA ALA A 102 -8.13 0.73 11.45
C ALA A 102 -7.24 1.68 12.27
N ASN A 103 -5.92 1.59 12.11
CA ASN A 103 -4.95 2.46 12.77
C ASN A 103 -4.95 3.88 12.21
N ASN A 104 -5.46 4.08 10.99
CA ASN A 104 -5.52 5.36 10.31
C ASN A 104 -6.95 5.87 10.10
N THR A 105 -7.89 5.54 10.99
CA THR A 105 -9.31 5.96 10.88
C THR A 105 -9.55 7.47 10.91
N HIS A 106 -8.58 8.25 11.39
CA HIS A 106 -8.60 9.71 11.32
C HIS A 106 -8.52 10.24 9.87
N GLN A 107 -8.04 9.43 8.93
CA GLN A 107 -8.03 9.75 7.51
C GLN A 107 -9.43 9.48 6.93
N ASN A 108 -9.91 10.39 6.09
CA ASN A 108 -11.22 10.28 5.45
C ASN A 108 -11.20 9.30 4.27
N TRP A 109 -10.99 8.01 4.57
CA TRP A 109 -10.86 6.97 3.55
C TRP A 109 -12.17 6.82 2.73
N PRO A 110 -12.06 6.59 1.42
CA PRO A 110 -13.23 6.34 0.57
C PRO A 110 -14.06 5.14 1.06
N ARG A 111 -15.40 5.28 1.07
CA ARG A 111 -16.31 4.23 1.52
C ARG A 111 -16.13 2.91 0.75
N ASP A 112 -15.91 2.99 -0.55
CA ASP A 112 -15.73 1.84 -1.42
C ASP A 112 -14.45 1.04 -1.09
N LEU A 113 -13.42 1.68 -0.51
CA LEU A 113 -12.25 0.99 0.01
C LEU A 113 -12.61 0.12 1.23
N TYR A 114 -13.38 0.67 2.18
CA TYR A 114 -13.86 -0.11 3.33
C TYR A 114 -14.74 -1.29 2.89
N GLU A 115 -15.65 -1.06 1.95
CA GLU A 115 -16.51 -2.13 1.43
C GLU A 115 -15.68 -3.23 0.74
N LYS A 116 -14.63 -2.86 0.02
CA LYS A 116 -13.75 -3.84 -0.64
C LYS A 116 -12.97 -4.68 0.36
N VAL A 117 -12.48 -4.06 1.44
CA VAL A 117 -11.83 -4.78 2.54
C VAL A 117 -12.83 -5.70 3.25
N ALA A 118 -14.04 -5.23 3.53
CA ALA A 118 -15.07 -6.04 4.19
C ALA A 118 -15.50 -7.27 3.38
N ARG A 119 -15.51 -7.21 2.04
CA ARG A 119 -15.79 -8.37 1.17
C ARG A 119 -14.66 -9.39 1.11
N SER A 120 -13.48 -9.03 1.60
CA SER A 120 -12.26 -9.83 1.54
C SER A 120 -12.08 -10.77 2.75
N PHE A 121 -13.00 -10.73 3.71
CA PHE A 121 -13.07 -11.56 4.92
C PHE A 121 -14.40 -12.29 4.96
#